data_AF-A0A3N1KC27-F1
#
_entry.id   AF-A0A3N1KC27-F1
#
_cell.length_a   1.000
_cell.length_b   1.000
_cell.length_c   1.000
_cell.angle_alpha   90.00
_cell.angle_beta   90.00
_cell.angle_gamma   90.00
#
_symmetry.space_group_name_H-M   'P 1'
#
loop_
_entity.id
_entity.type
_entity.pdbx_description
1 polymer ?
#
loop_
_entity_poly.entity_id
_entity_poly.type
_entity_poly.pdbx_seq_one_letter_code
_entity_poly.pdbx_strand_id
1 'polypeptide(L)'
;MTASRTAPQQTAPHQQQEPQPQHRKPHQSKYQVRLDQGVAGAARVASGAHVVVVVDVLDGHGLLSTADVLDAVAAVSDAGALVLHATAASSADVARRVLDRQAERGDRAVVAVVAAGALDDDGFRSAVEDVLAAGAVVDALAASGIDFSSPEAAVACAAAVSLRGAQSHLLTASSSAAELAATGREEALVAARTPAAVATVHRVPLVAEATGRDGGAHAGAGTHAGAGTHAGAGDDTGAGTDGGASGGGDALRLDGSRAHGSHGEQSEPA
;
A
#
# COMPACT_ATOMS: atom_id res chain seq x y z
N MET A 1 -68.33 35.36 -37.98
CA MET A 1 -67.35 35.89 -37.01
C MET A 1 -67.54 35.18 -35.67
N THR A 2 -66.83 34.08 -35.44
CA THR A 2 -66.58 33.56 -34.08
C THR A 2 -65.29 32.75 -34.13
N ALA A 3 -64.18 33.32 -33.67
CA ALA A 3 -62.90 32.64 -33.58
C ALA A 3 -62.83 31.87 -32.25
N SER A 4 -62.87 30.54 -32.32
CA SER A 4 -62.57 29.68 -31.16
C SER A 4 -61.05 29.66 -30.93
N ARG A 5 -60.61 30.28 -29.83
CA ARG A 5 -59.24 30.20 -29.34
C ARG A 5 -58.99 28.82 -28.73
N THR A 6 -58.09 28.06 -29.35
CA THR A 6 -57.50 26.84 -28.78
C THR A 6 -56.51 27.22 -27.68
N ALA A 7 -56.72 26.73 -26.46
CA ALA A 7 -55.79 26.88 -25.34
C ALA A 7 -54.52 26.01 -25.54
N PRO A 8 -53.33 26.48 -25.14
CA PRO A 8 -52.12 25.68 -25.21
C PRO A 8 -52.12 24.58 -24.14
N GLN A 9 -51.85 23.34 -24.55
CA GLN A 9 -51.60 22.22 -23.63
C GLN A 9 -50.31 22.50 -22.84
N GLN A 10 -50.42 22.52 -21.51
CA GLN A 10 -49.28 22.46 -20.60
C GLN A 10 -48.59 21.10 -20.75
N THR A 11 -47.40 21.09 -21.33
CA THR A 11 -46.47 19.98 -21.27
C THR A 11 -46.01 19.78 -19.83
N ALA A 12 -46.37 18.64 -19.25
CA ALA A 12 -45.88 18.21 -17.94
C ALA A 12 -44.34 18.14 -17.97
N PRO A 13 -43.64 18.57 -16.90
CA PRO A 13 -42.19 18.48 -16.86
C PRO A 13 -41.78 17.02 -16.88
N HIS A 14 -40.97 16.64 -17.87
CA HIS A 14 -40.23 15.39 -17.87
C HIS A 14 -39.38 15.37 -16.60
N GLN A 15 -39.79 14.55 -15.62
CA GLN A 15 -38.91 14.18 -14.52
C GLN A 15 -37.69 13.53 -15.14
N GLN A 16 -36.57 14.25 -15.15
CA GLN A 16 -35.27 13.69 -15.48
C GLN A 16 -35.03 12.59 -14.45
N GLN A 17 -35.22 11.34 -14.86
CA GLN A 17 -34.79 10.20 -14.07
C GLN A 17 -33.28 10.36 -13.88
N GLU A 18 -32.88 10.65 -12.64
CA GLU A 18 -31.48 10.60 -12.24
C GLU A 18 -30.89 9.28 -12.73
N PRO A 19 -29.75 9.29 -13.44
CA PRO A 19 -29.14 8.07 -13.92
C PRO A 19 -28.80 7.22 -12.70
N GLN A 20 -29.51 6.11 -12.52
CA GLN A 20 -29.19 5.14 -11.48
C GLN A 20 -27.73 4.72 -11.64
N PRO A 21 -26.96 4.58 -10.54
CA PRO A 21 -25.55 4.19 -10.61
C PRO A 21 -25.45 2.80 -11.22
N GLN A 22 -25.20 2.75 -12.52
CA GLN A 22 -24.91 1.51 -13.23
C GLN A 22 -23.60 0.98 -12.64
N HIS A 23 -23.64 -0.23 -12.09
CA HIS A 23 -22.49 -0.93 -11.51
C HIS A 23 -21.49 -1.25 -12.65
N ARG A 24 -20.70 -0.24 -13.04
CA ARG A 24 -19.73 -0.32 -14.13
C ARG A 24 -18.61 -1.23 -13.68
N LYS A 25 -18.40 -2.33 -14.40
CA LYS A 25 -17.27 -3.24 -14.13
C LYS A 25 -15.97 -2.43 -14.09
N PRO A 26 -15.09 -2.67 -13.09
CA PRO A 26 -13.78 -2.04 -13.04
C PRO A 26 -13.02 -2.26 -14.35
N HIS A 27 -12.49 -1.18 -14.93
CA HIS A 27 -11.86 -1.19 -16.25
C HIS A 27 -10.66 -2.14 -16.35
N GLN A 28 -10.00 -2.40 -15.22
CA GLN A 28 -8.80 -3.22 -15.12
C GLN A 28 -9.07 -4.59 -14.46
N SER A 29 -10.33 -5.01 -14.27
CA SER A 29 -10.68 -6.19 -13.46
C SER A 29 -10.05 -7.51 -13.92
N LYS A 30 -9.72 -7.61 -15.22
CA LYS A 30 -9.09 -8.80 -15.81
C LYS A 30 -7.61 -8.97 -15.43
N TYR A 31 -6.92 -7.91 -15.04
CA TYR A 31 -5.48 -7.95 -14.76
C TYR A 31 -5.20 -8.38 -13.33
N GLN A 32 -4.09 -9.09 -13.14
CA GLN A 32 -3.61 -9.48 -11.82
C GLN A 32 -2.97 -8.28 -11.11
N VAL A 33 -2.19 -7.46 -11.81
CA VAL A 33 -1.62 -6.21 -11.30
C VAL A 33 -2.34 -5.03 -11.94
N ARG A 34 -2.99 -4.22 -11.12
CA ARG A 34 -3.74 -3.03 -11.53
C ARG A 34 -3.06 -1.79 -10.98
N LEU A 35 -3.17 -0.67 -11.67
CA LEU A 35 -2.61 0.59 -11.22
C LEU A 35 -3.55 1.74 -11.52
N ASP A 36 -3.75 2.61 -10.53
CA ASP A 36 -4.43 3.89 -10.69
C ASP A 36 -3.84 4.89 -9.68
N GLN A 37 -4.33 6.11 -9.65
CA GLN A 37 -3.78 7.20 -8.85
C GLN A 37 -4.82 7.87 -7.96
N GLY A 38 -4.40 8.25 -6.76
CA GLY A 38 -5.22 8.90 -5.75
C GLY A 38 -6.36 8.02 -5.21
N VAL A 39 -7.09 8.56 -4.24
CA VAL A 39 -8.23 7.89 -3.60
C VAL A 39 -9.33 7.53 -4.61
N ALA A 40 -9.60 8.41 -5.59
CA ALA A 40 -10.57 8.14 -6.64
C ALA A 40 -10.12 7.00 -7.57
N GLY A 41 -8.81 6.86 -7.83
CA GLY A 41 -8.25 5.72 -8.55
C GLY A 41 -8.33 4.44 -7.74
N ALA A 42 -8.02 4.48 -6.45
CA ALA A 42 -8.15 3.34 -5.54
C ALA A 42 -9.56 2.74 -5.59
N ALA A 43 -10.60 3.57 -5.53
CA ALA A 43 -11.99 3.11 -5.64
C ALA A 43 -12.30 2.38 -6.97
N ARG A 44 -11.54 2.63 -8.04
CA ARG A 44 -11.68 1.94 -9.34
C ARG A 44 -10.93 0.63 -9.42
N VAL A 45 -9.83 0.44 -8.67
CA VAL A 45 -8.95 -0.74 -8.81
C VAL A 45 -8.93 -1.69 -7.61
N ALA A 46 -9.32 -1.21 -6.42
CA ALA A 46 -9.25 -1.96 -5.17
C ALA A 46 -10.27 -3.10 -5.06
N SER A 47 -11.44 -2.98 -5.71
CA SER A 47 -12.46 -4.04 -5.67
C SER A 47 -11.92 -5.35 -6.27
N GLY A 48 -12.01 -6.44 -5.50
CA GLY A 48 -11.46 -7.76 -5.82
C GLY A 48 -9.93 -7.87 -5.69
N ALA A 49 -9.24 -6.84 -5.17
CA ALA A 49 -7.83 -6.92 -4.87
C ALA A 49 -7.62 -7.60 -3.50
N HIS A 50 -6.64 -8.49 -3.42
CA HIS A 50 -6.26 -9.17 -2.18
C HIS A 50 -5.16 -8.41 -1.43
N VAL A 51 -4.38 -7.63 -2.17
CA VAL A 51 -3.37 -6.71 -1.67
C VAL A 51 -3.58 -5.36 -2.35
N VAL A 52 -3.64 -4.30 -1.55
CA VAL A 52 -3.68 -2.92 -2.02
C VAL A 52 -2.41 -2.23 -1.55
N VAL A 53 -1.60 -1.73 -2.47
CA VAL A 53 -0.32 -1.09 -2.19
C VAL A 53 -0.48 0.40 -2.45
N VAL A 54 -0.53 1.19 -1.38
CA VAL A 54 -0.50 2.65 -1.44
C VAL A 54 0.95 3.08 -1.51
N VAL A 55 1.31 3.73 -2.60
CA VAL A 55 2.66 4.21 -2.86
C VAL A 55 2.68 5.71 -2.65
N ASP A 56 3.35 6.13 -1.59
CA ASP A 56 3.47 7.53 -1.19
C ASP A 56 4.89 7.77 -0.69
N VAL A 57 5.66 8.56 -1.44
CA VAL A 57 7.10 8.76 -1.23
C VAL A 57 7.40 9.90 -0.27
N LEU A 58 6.59 10.96 -0.28
CA LEU A 58 6.82 12.18 0.48
C LEU A 58 5.56 12.51 1.29
N ASP A 59 5.64 12.60 2.61
CA ASP A 59 4.50 13.08 3.41
C ASP A 59 4.55 14.60 3.59
N GLY A 60 3.41 15.23 3.88
CA GLY A 60 3.30 16.65 4.23
C GLY A 60 3.25 17.61 3.03
N HIS A 61 2.90 17.11 1.85
CA HIS A 61 2.62 17.91 0.66
C HIS A 61 1.15 17.79 0.26
N GLY A 62 0.63 18.76 -0.50
CA GLY A 62 -0.81 18.84 -0.75
C GLY A 62 -1.65 18.95 0.53
N LEU A 63 -2.92 18.55 0.44
CA LEU A 63 -3.93 18.69 1.50
C LEU A 63 -4.12 17.42 2.35
N LEU A 64 -3.67 16.26 1.87
CA LEU A 64 -3.83 14.97 2.56
C LEU A 64 -2.48 14.46 3.01
N SER A 65 -2.38 14.03 4.26
CA SER A 65 -1.21 13.28 4.73
C SER A 65 -1.21 11.85 4.18
N THR A 66 -0.06 11.18 4.26
CA THR A 66 0.04 9.74 3.97
C THR A 66 -0.98 8.92 4.76
N ALA A 67 -1.21 9.27 6.03
CA ALA A 67 -2.18 8.59 6.88
C ALA A 67 -3.62 8.77 6.36
N ASP A 68 -3.99 9.98 5.94
CA ASP A 68 -5.32 10.27 5.39
C ASP A 68 -5.57 9.46 4.10
N VAL A 69 -4.56 9.37 3.22
CA VAL A 69 -4.64 8.57 2.00
C VAL A 69 -4.80 7.09 2.32
N LEU A 70 -4.02 6.56 3.27
CA LEU A 70 -4.10 5.16 3.69
C LEU A 70 -5.48 4.82 4.26
N ASP A 71 -6.03 5.65 5.14
CA ASP A 71 -7.36 5.47 5.72
C ASP A 71 -8.45 5.49 4.63
N ALA A 72 -8.35 6.44 3.69
CA ALA A 72 -9.30 6.55 2.58
C ALA A 72 -9.23 5.35 1.63
N VAL A 73 -8.03 4.84 1.33
CA VAL A 73 -7.84 3.64 0.51
C VAL A 73 -8.32 2.38 1.22
N ALA A 74 -8.06 2.26 2.53
CA ALA A 74 -8.55 1.14 3.32
C ALA A 74 -10.09 1.11 3.35
N ALA A 75 -10.75 2.27 3.43
CA ALA A 75 -12.20 2.39 3.43
C ALA A 75 -12.88 1.92 2.12
N VAL A 76 -12.18 1.97 0.98
CA VAL A 76 -12.69 1.50 -0.32
C VAL A 76 -12.19 0.11 -0.71
N SER A 77 -11.39 -0.52 0.16
CA SER A 77 -10.83 -1.87 -0.07
C SER A 77 -11.76 -2.96 0.47
N ASP A 78 -11.75 -4.13 -0.17
CA ASP A 78 -12.57 -5.26 0.24
C ASP A 78 -12.15 -5.80 1.62
N ALA A 79 -13.11 -6.37 2.36
CA ALA A 79 -12.84 -7.05 3.62
C ALA A 79 -11.80 -8.17 3.44
N GLY A 80 -10.81 -8.24 4.34
CA GLY A 80 -9.71 -9.19 4.26
C GLY A 80 -8.58 -8.80 3.29
N ALA A 81 -8.67 -7.67 2.58
CA ALA A 81 -7.55 -7.14 1.81
C ALA A 81 -6.41 -6.69 2.73
N LEU A 82 -5.17 -6.91 2.28
CA LEU A 82 -3.96 -6.43 2.93
C LEU A 82 -3.60 -5.06 2.35
N VAL A 83 -3.65 -4.00 3.17
CA VAL A 83 -3.25 -2.65 2.75
C VAL A 83 -1.83 -2.36 3.22
N LEU A 84 -0.95 -2.07 2.26
CA LEU A 84 0.47 -1.81 2.46
C LEU A 84 0.80 -0.36 2.10
N HIS A 85 1.62 0.29 2.92
CA HIS A 85 2.30 1.53 2.53
C HIS A 85 3.68 1.18 1.96
N ALA A 86 4.02 1.77 0.82
CA ALA A 86 5.25 1.48 0.12
C ALA A 86 5.92 2.73 -0.45
N THR A 87 7.24 2.68 -0.52
CA THR A 87 8.10 3.54 -1.34
C THR A 87 8.91 2.69 -2.30
N ALA A 88 9.66 3.31 -3.22
CA ALA A 88 10.56 2.59 -4.13
C ALA A 88 11.53 1.65 -3.39
N ALA A 89 12.02 2.04 -2.20
CA ALA A 89 12.95 1.26 -1.40
C ALA A 89 12.33 -0.03 -0.81
N SER A 90 11.01 -0.06 -0.65
CA SER A 90 10.26 -1.20 -0.10
C SER A 90 9.72 -2.17 -1.17
N SER A 91 9.96 -1.89 -2.46
CA SER A 91 9.36 -2.63 -3.59
C SER A 91 9.60 -4.15 -3.56
N ALA A 92 10.81 -4.59 -3.23
CA ALA A 92 11.12 -6.02 -3.08
C ALA A 92 10.35 -6.66 -1.92
N ASP A 93 10.18 -5.93 -0.82
CA ASP A 93 9.45 -6.41 0.35
C ASP A 93 7.94 -6.49 0.07
N VAL A 94 7.39 -5.56 -0.72
CA VAL A 94 6.02 -5.65 -1.25
C VAL A 94 5.83 -6.94 -2.05
N ALA A 95 6.74 -7.23 -3.00
CA ALA A 95 6.63 -8.44 -3.82
C ALA A 95 6.64 -9.72 -2.97
N ARG A 96 7.51 -9.78 -1.96
CA ARG A 96 7.53 -10.88 -0.97
C ARG A 96 6.21 -11.01 -0.23
N ARG A 97 5.64 -9.91 0.28
CA ARG A 97 4.32 -9.92 0.96
C ARG A 97 3.18 -10.39 0.06
N VAL A 98 3.21 -10.04 -1.23
CA VAL A 98 2.23 -10.51 -2.21
C VAL A 98 2.36 -12.02 -2.43
N LEU A 99 3.59 -12.54 -2.54
CA LEU A 99 3.82 -13.99 -2.65
C LEU A 99 3.36 -14.75 -1.41
N ASP A 100 3.66 -14.23 -0.21
CA ASP A 100 3.16 -14.79 1.05
C ASP A 100 1.63 -14.86 1.04
N ARG A 101 0.96 -13.76 0.64
CA ARG A 101 -0.50 -13.71 0.55
C ARG A 101 -1.05 -14.68 -0.49
N GLN A 102 -0.38 -14.84 -1.63
CA GLN A 102 -0.74 -15.80 -2.66
C GLN A 102 -0.64 -17.24 -2.14
N ALA A 103 0.43 -17.57 -1.42
CA ALA A 103 0.63 -18.88 -0.81
C ALA A 103 -0.45 -19.19 0.25
N GLU A 104 -0.77 -18.23 1.13
CA GLU A 104 -1.84 -18.36 2.12
C GLU A 104 -3.20 -18.65 1.47
N ARG A 105 -3.47 -18.07 0.30
CA ARG A 105 -4.74 -18.26 -0.42
C ARG A 105 -4.78 -19.56 -1.22
N GLY A 106 -3.64 -20.13 -1.58
CA GLY A 106 -3.57 -21.26 -2.52
C GLY A 106 -4.04 -20.91 -3.95
N ASP A 107 -4.14 -19.62 -4.29
CA ASP A 107 -4.60 -19.12 -5.59
C ASP A 107 -4.00 -17.73 -5.85
N ARG A 108 -4.00 -17.28 -7.11
CA ARG A 108 -3.39 -16.02 -7.57
C ARG A 108 -3.88 -14.82 -6.75
N ALA A 109 -2.93 -14.05 -6.22
CA ALA A 109 -3.25 -12.78 -5.56
C ALA A 109 -3.36 -11.66 -6.61
N VAL A 110 -4.56 -11.11 -6.75
CA VAL A 110 -4.80 -9.82 -7.41
C VAL A 110 -4.25 -8.68 -6.54
N VAL A 111 -3.49 -7.77 -7.16
CA VAL A 111 -2.83 -6.62 -6.54
C VAL A 111 -3.33 -5.32 -7.18
N ALA A 112 -3.73 -4.36 -6.35
CA ALA A 112 -3.99 -2.99 -6.76
C ALA A 112 -2.87 -2.08 -6.25
N VAL A 113 -2.17 -1.41 -7.15
CA VAL A 113 -1.16 -0.40 -6.81
C VAL A 113 -1.79 0.98 -6.98
N VAL A 114 -1.69 1.81 -5.95
CA VAL A 114 -2.26 3.16 -5.94
C VAL A 114 -1.12 4.14 -5.72
N ALA A 115 -0.74 4.90 -6.73
CA ALA A 115 0.15 6.04 -6.52
C ALA A 115 -0.66 7.14 -5.82
N ALA A 116 -0.25 7.53 -4.61
CA ALA A 116 -1.02 8.43 -3.75
C ALA A 116 -1.31 9.76 -4.45
N GLY A 117 -0.28 10.36 -5.06
CA GLY A 117 -0.40 11.68 -5.65
C GLY A 117 -0.64 12.73 -4.59
N ALA A 118 -0.97 13.95 -5.03
CA ALA A 118 -1.33 15.04 -4.14
C ALA A 118 -2.76 15.48 -4.43
N LEU A 119 -3.49 15.89 -3.39
CA LEU A 119 -4.70 16.67 -3.54
C LEU A 119 -4.37 18.11 -3.21
N ASP A 120 -4.48 19.01 -4.18
CA ASP A 120 -4.28 20.45 -3.98
C ASP A 120 -5.63 21.17 -3.97
N ASP A 121 -5.62 22.48 -3.70
CA ASP A 121 -6.82 23.32 -3.74
C ASP A 121 -7.53 23.29 -5.11
N ASP A 122 -6.76 23.17 -6.20
CA ASP A 122 -7.27 23.10 -7.57
C ASP A 122 -7.60 21.66 -8.03
N GLY A 123 -7.42 20.66 -7.15
CA GLY A 123 -7.76 19.26 -7.38
C GLY A 123 -6.58 18.29 -7.37
N PHE A 124 -6.81 17.10 -7.91
CA PHE A 124 -5.81 16.02 -7.88
C PHE A 124 -4.64 16.30 -8.83
N ARG A 125 -3.42 16.18 -8.28
CA ARG A 125 -2.16 16.24 -9.01
C ARG A 125 -1.46 14.88 -8.97
N SER A 126 -1.03 14.40 -10.12
CA SER A 126 -0.13 13.25 -10.20
C SER A 126 1.25 13.63 -9.67
N ALA A 127 1.64 13.06 -8.52
CA ALA A 127 3.01 13.15 -8.00
C ALA A 127 3.95 12.23 -8.78
N VAL A 128 5.01 12.77 -9.38
CA VAL A 128 5.91 12.00 -10.27
C VAL A 128 6.71 10.97 -9.50
N GLU A 129 7.11 11.29 -8.27
CA GLU A 129 7.82 10.42 -7.35
C GLU A 129 7.00 9.17 -7.00
N ASP A 130 5.69 9.32 -6.76
CA ASP A 130 4.80 8.20 -6.44
C ASP A 130 4.57 7.31 -7.66
N VAL A 131 4.43 7.91 -8.86
CA VAL A 131 4.30 7.13 -10.11
C VAL A 131 5.55 6.30 -10.37
N LEU A 132 6.73 6.88 -10.19
CA LEU A 132 8.01 6.18 -10.36
C LEU A 132 8.19 5.08 -9.30
N ALA A 133 7.84 5.35 -8.04
CA ALA A 133 7.88 4.35 -6.98
C ALA A 133 6.86 3.22 -7.22
N ALA A 134 5.68 3.54 -7.74
CA ALA A 134 4.65 2.54 -8.08
C ALA A 134 5.13 1.67 -9.25
N GLY A 135 5.78 2.26 -10.24
CA GLY A 135 6.46 1.51 -11.29
C GLY A 135 7.56 0.58 -10.76
N ALA A 136 8.32 1.00 -9.75
CA ALA A 136 9.32 0.14 -9.10
C ALA A 136 8.69 -1.03 -8.34
N VAL A 137 7.52 -0.83 -7.72
CA VAL A 137 6.72 -1.93 -7.13
C VAL A 137 6.27 -2.91 -8.22
N VAL A 138 5.75 -2.42 -9.35
CA VAL A 138 5.32 -3.29 -10.47
C VAL A 138 6.50 -4.07 -11.06
N ASP A 139 7.66 -3.43 -11.22
CA ASP A 139 8.91 -4.08 -11.67
C ASP A 139 9.32 -5.22 -10.73
N ALA A 140 9.27 -5.00 -9.40
CA ALA A 140 9.57 -6.02 -8.40
C ALA A 140 8.58 -7.20 -8.42
N LEU A 141 7.29 -6.92 -8.66
CA LEU A 141 6.26 -7.94 -8.84
C LEU A 141 6.51 -8.78 -10.10
N ALA A 142 6.82 -8.13 -11.22
CA ALA A 142 7.14 -8.81 -12.48
C ALA A 142 8.40 -9.68 -12.35
N ALA A 143 9.45 -9.18 -11.70
CA ALA A 143 10.66 -9.95 -11.40
C ALA A 143 10.39 -11.19 -10.51
N SER A 144 9.29 -11.16 -9.75
CA SER A 144 8.83 -12.26 -8.90
C SER A 144 7.81 -13.19 -9.59
N GLY A 145 7.57 -13.00 -10.91
CA GLY A 145 6.65 -13.80 -11.71
C GLY A 145 5.17 -13.36 -11.66
N ILE A 146 4.89 -12.17 -11.14
CA ILE A 146 3.55 -11.55 -11.12
C ILE A 146 3.51 -10.45 -12.18
N ASP A 147 3.37 -10.85 -13.44
CA ASP A 147 3.61 -10.00 -14.62
C ASP A 147 2.35 -9.73 -15.47
N PHE A 148 1.18 -10.24 -15.06
CA PHE A 148 -0.07 -9.96 -15.77
C PHE A 148 -0.64 -8.58 -15.38
N SER A 149 0.03 -7.53 -15.88
CA SER A 149 -0.21 -6.13 -15.55
C SER A 149 -1.20 -5.43 -16.49
N SER A 150 -1.93 -4.44 -15.96
CA SER A 150 -2.71 -3.50 -16.75
C SER A 150 -1.82 -2.58 -17.61
N PRO A 151 -2.37 -1.91 -18.64
CA PRO A 151 -1.62 -0.93 -19.43
C PRO A 151 -1.03 0.20 -18.57
N GLU A 152 -1.80 0.68 -17.59
CA GLU A 152 -1.36 1.73 -16.65
C GLU A 152 -0.16 1.25 -15.81
N ALA A 153 -0.22 0.02 -15.30
CA ALA A 153 0.89 -0.60 -14.57
C ALA A 153 2.12 -0.80 -15.46
N ALA A 154 1.94 -1.21 -16.71
CA ALA A 154 3.03 -1.41 -17.67
C ALA A 154 3.75 -0.08 -18.01
N VAL A 155 2.99 1.01 -18.21
CA VAL A 155 3.55 2.34 -18.48
C VAL A 155 4.36 2.84 -17.28
N ALA A 156 3.82 2.73 -16.06
CA ALA A 156 4.53 3.13 -14.84
C ALA A 156 5.81 2.31 -14.64
N CYS A 157 5.76 1.00 -14.84
CA CYS A 157 6.91 0.10 -14.77
C CYS A 157 8.00 0.52 -15.77
N ALA A 158 7.64 0.72 -17.04
CA ALA A 158 8.58 1.16 -18.07
C ALA A 158 9.24 2.50 -17.71
N ALA A 159 8.47 3.48 -17.22
CA ALA A 159 9.01 4.76 -16.77
C ALA A 159 10.00 4.59 -15.61
N ALA A 160 9.64 3.80 -14.59
CA ALA A 160 10.50 3.55 -13.45
C ALA A 160 11.82 2.86 -13.84
N VAL A 161 11.75 1.87 -14.73
CA VAL A 161 12.93 1.15 -15.26
C VAL A 161 13.82 2.10 -16.07
N SER A 162 13.24 2.84 -17.02
CA SER A 162 14.00 3.75 -17.90
C SER A 162 14.61 4.93 -17.16
N LEU A 163 13.97 5.41 -16.09
CA LEU A 163 14.40 6.59 -15.34
C LEU A 163 15.15 6.24 -14.04
N ARG A 164 15.45 4.95 -13.80
CA ARG A 164 16.08 4.48 -12.56
C ARG A 164 17.33 5.26 -12.16
N GLY A 165 18.20 5.55 -13.12
CA GLY A 165 19.44 6.32 -12.88
C GLY A 165 19.23 7.81 -12.57
N ALA A 166 18.03 8.34 -12.83
CA ALA A 166 17.70 9.76 -12.63
C ALA A 166 16.74 9.99 -11.43
N GLN A 167 16.29 8.94 -10.73
CA GLN A 167 15.25 9.04 -9.70
C GLN A 167 15.55 10.08 -8.61
N SER A 168 16.78 10.15 -8.10
CA SER A 168 17.15 11.15 -7.07
C SER A 168 17.01 12.60 -7.57
N HIS A 169 17.32 12.85 -8.84
CA HIS A 169 17.18 14.17 -9.45
C HIS A 169 15.70 14.50 -9.66
N LEU A 170 14.92 13.55 -10.20
CA LEU A 170 13.48 13.71 -10.42
C LEU A 170 12.72 13.95 -9.11
N LEU A 171 13.08 13.23 -8.03
CA LEU A 171 12.52 13.45 -6.70
C LEU A 171 12.80 14.87 -6.20
N THR A 172 14.05 15.34 -6.29
CA THR A 172 14.42 16.68 -5.80
C THR A 172 13.78 17.79 -6.61
N ALA A 173 13.54 17.55 -7.90
CA ALA A 173 12.94 18.50 -8.82
C ALA A 173 11.40 18.42 -8.87
N SER A 174 10.76 17.54 -8.11
CA SER A 174 9.31 17.39 -8.15
C SER A 174 8.60 18.57 -7.50
N SER A 175 7.35 18.83 -7.93
CA SER A 175 6.53 19.89 -7.34
C SER A 175 6.32 19.68 -5.84
N SER A 176 6.10 18.44 -5.40
CA SER A 176 5.93 18.09 -3.99
C SER A 176 7.19 18.38 -3.18
N ALA A 177 8.39 18.07 -3.72
CA ALA A 177 9.65 18.43 -3.08
C ALA A 177 9.86 19.95 -3.00
N ALA A 178 9.45 20.68 -4.04
CA ALA A 178 9.51 22.15 -4.05
C ALA A 178 8.56 22.76 -3.00
N GLU A 179 7.36 22.21 -2.81
CA GLU A 179 6.40 22.61 -1.76
C GLU A 179 6.96 22.38 -0.35
N LEU A 180 7.58 21.21 -0.12
CA LEU A 180 8.22 20.89 1.15
C LEU A 180 9.40 21.81 1.45
N ALA A 181 10.23 22.12 0.45
CA ALA A 181 11.31 23.09 0.61
C ALA A 181 10.79 24.51 0.92
N ALA A 182 9.71 24.94 0.26
CA ALA A 182 9.09 26.24 0.53
C ALA A 182 8.53 26.38 1.96
N THR A 183 8.26 25.25 2.63
CA THR A 183 7.76 25.20 4.01
C THR A 183 8.83 24.77 5.03
N GLY A 184 10.09 24.62 4.61
CA GLY A 184 11.21 24.25 5.49
C GLY A 184 11.14 22.80 6.00
N ARG A 185 10.59 21.89 5.20
CA ARG A 185 10.38 20.46 5.50
C ARG A 185 11.29 19.55 4.67
N GLU A 186 12.51 20.00 4.37
CA GLU A 186 13.45 19.25 3.53
C GLU A 186 13.89 17.90 4.13
N GLU A 187 13.71 17.69 5.44
CA GLU A 187 13.98 16.41 6.09
C GLU A 187 13.13 15.25 5.52
N ALA A 188 11.96 15.55 4.97
CA ALA A 188 11.10 14.55 4.32
C ALA A 188 11.78 13.91 3.09
N LEU A 189 12.59 14.68 2.33
CA LEU A 189 13.36 14.15 1.19
C LEU A 189 14.47 13.20 1.65
N VAL A 190 15.08 13.47 2.81
CA VAL A 190 16.10 12.60 3.40
C VAL A 190 15.46 11.29 3.88
N ALA A 191 14.31 11.38 4.54
CA ALA A 191 13.54 10.21 4.96
C ALA A 191 13.14 9.33 3.78
N ALA A 192 12.64 9.92 2.68
CA ALA A 192 12.24 9.20 1.46
C ALA A 192 13.36 8.40 0.78
N ARG A 193 14.63 8.81 0.96
CA ARG A 193 15.81 8.11 0.42
C ARG A 193 16.33 7.01 1.33
N THR A 194 15.85 6.96 2.57
CA THR A 194 16.30 5.96 3.53
C THR A 194 15.52 4.67 3.30
N PRO A 195 16.20 3.51 3.16
CA PRO A 195 15.51 2.24 3.04
C PRO A 195 14.61 1.98 4.25
N ALA A 196 13.32 1.80 4.00
CA ALA A 196 12.33 1.41 5.01
C ALA A 196 11.65 0.10 4.61
N ALA A 197 11.38 -0.75 5.59
CA ALA A 197 10.57 -1.94 5.38
C ALA A 197 9.13 -1.55 5.02
N VAL A 198 8.41 -2.43 4.30
CA VAL A 198 7.01 -2.17 3.97
C VAL A 198 6.17 -2.15 5.26
N ALA A 199 5.41 -1.09 5.50
CA ALA A 199 4.50 -1.03 6.62
C ALA A 199 3.17 -1.69 6.25
N THR A 200 2.73 -2.68 7.03
CA THR A 200 1.35 -3.16 6.97
C THR A 200 0.49 -2.22 7.79
N VAL A 201 -0.43 -1.53 7.13
CA VAL A 201 -1.23 -0.48 7.79
C VAL A 201 -2.58 -1.06 8.23
N HIS A 202 -3.21 -1.89 7.37
CA HIS A 202 -4.48 -2.53 7.71
C HIS A 202 -4.57 -3.97 7.20
N ARG A 203 -5.16 -4.84 8.04
CA ARG A 203 -5.88 -6.02 7.58
C ARG A 203 -7.36 -5.68 7.75
N VAL A 204 -8.07 -5.44 6.65
CA VAL A 204 -9.50 -5.07 6.72
C VAL A 204 -10.23 -6.24 7.41
N PRO A 205 -10.95 -6.03 8.52
CA PRO A 205 -11.55 -7.12 9.28
C PRO A 205 -12.54 -7.90 8.41
N LEU A 206 -12.45 -9.23 8.44
CA LEU A 206 -13.48 -10.09 7.85
C LEU A 206 -14.75 -9.90 8.68
N VAL A 207 -15.84 -9.46 8.04
CA VAL A 207 -17.15 -9.49 8.69
C VAL A 207 -17.48 -10.95 8.92
N ALA A 208 -17.53 -11.38 10.18
CA ALA A 208 -18.02 -12.71 10.50
C ALA A 208 -19.50 -12.76 10.10
N GLU A 209 -19.82 -13.53 9.06
CA GLU A 209 -21.19 -13.91 8.75
C GLU A 209 -21.81 -14.49 10.02
N ALA A 210 -22.79 -13.78 10.60
CA ALA A 210 -23.57 -14.29 11.71
C ALA A 210 -24.33 -15.53 11.21
N THR A 211 -23.80 -16.70 11.52
CA THR A 211 -24.44 -17.98 11.26
C THR A 211 -25.71 -18.05 12.08
N GLY A 212 -26.82 -17.70 11.43
CA GLY A 212 -28.16 -17.99 11.92
C GLY A 212 -28.43 -19.49 11.84
N ARG A 213 -28.55 -20.12 13.01
CA ARG A 213 -29.56 -21.11 13.44
C ARG A 213 -28.92 -22.11 14.42
N ASP A 214 -29.50 -22.18 15.60
CA ASP A 214 -30.06 -23.40 16.20
C ASP A 214 -31.03 -22.92 17.29
N GLY A 215 -32.29 -23.34 17.37
CA GLY A 215 -32.74 -24.73 17.32
C GLY A 215 -33.07 -25.16 18.76
N GLY A 216 -34.12 -24.59 19.36
CA GLY A 216 -34.48 -24.82 20.76
C GLY A 216 -35.87 -25.39 20.93
N ALA A 217 -36.06 -26.68 20.66
CA ALA A 217 -37.19 -27.46 21.17
C ALA A 217 -36.90 -28.97 21.14
N HIS A 218 -36.49 -29.56 22.28
CA HIS A 218 -37.15 -30.69 22.96
C HIS A 218 -36.22 -31.50 23.88
N ALA A 219 -36.79 -31.82 25.06
CA ALA A 219 -36.48 -32.92 26.00
C ALA A 219 -35.11 -32.88 26.72
N GLY A 220 -34.99 -33.17 28.02
CA GLY A 220 -35.87 -33.85 28.96
C GLY A 220 -35.08 -34.91 29.74
N ALA A 221 -34.96 -34.70 31.06
CA ALA A 221 -34.66 -35.67 32.12
C ALA A 221 -33.26 -36.35 32.19
N GLY A 222 -32.68 -36.36 33.40
CA GLY A 222 -31.56 -37.23 33.74
C GLY A 222 -30.70 -36.78 34.93
N THR A 223 -31.29 -36.70 36.13
CA THR A 223 -30.56 -36.59 37.42
C THR A 223 -29.79 -37.86 37.73
N HIS A 224 -28.50 -37.77 38.10
CA HIS A 224 -27.88 -38.69 39.06
C HIS A 224 -26.71 -38.02 39.80
N ALA A 225 -26.73 -38.16 41.12
CA ALA A 225 -25.73 -37.73 42.08
C ALA A 225 -24.56 -38.73 42.18
N GLY A 226 -23.39 -38.26 42.62
CA GLY A 226 -22.28 -39.11 43.02
C GLY A 226 -21.08 -38.31 43.52
N ALA A 227 -20.97 -38.20 44.85
CA ALA A 227 -19.84 -37.62 45.56
C ALA A 227 -18.59 -38.52 45.51
N GLY A 228 -17.40 -37.94 45.67
CA GLY A 228 -16.15 -38.70 45.83
C GLY A 228 -14.91 -37.81 45.95
N THR A 229 -14.61 -37.41 47.17
CA THR A 229 -13.35 -36.80 47.63
C THR A 229 -12.14 -37.71 47.45
N HIS A 230 -10.96 -37.17 47.11
CA HIS A 230 -9.70 -37.60 47.73
C HIS A 230 -8.59 -36.54 47.60
N ALA A 231 -7.86 -36.38 48.70
CA ALA A 231 -6.75 -35.48 48.94
C ALA A 231 -5.39 -36.13 48.60
N GLY A 232 -4.33 -35.31 48.53
CA GLY A 232 -2.91 -35.68 48.59
C GLY A 232 -2.05 -34.66 47.82
N ALA A 233 -1.44 -33.65 48.47
CA ALA A 233 -0.19 -33.68 49.25
C ALA A 233 1.05 -33.92 48.34
N GLY A 234 1.83 -32.86 48.08
CA GLY A 234 3.23 -32.71 48.57
C GLY A 234 4.20 -33.22 47.48
N ASP A 235 5.42 -32.78 47.26
CA ASP A 235 6.39 -31.85 47.84
C ASP A 235 7.39 -31.63 46.67
N ASP A 236 7.90 -30.42 46.42
CA ASP A 236 9.19 -29.91 46.90
C ASP A 236 10.42 -30.35 46.07
N THR A 237 11.47 -29.54 46.12
CA THR A 237 12.76 -29.52 45.37
C THR A 237 12.81 -28.60 44.14
N GLY A 238 13.70 -27.61 44.02
CA GLY A 238 14.82 -27.17 44.85
C GLY A 238 16.01 -26.77 43.98
N ALA A 239 16.65 -25.63 44.32
CA ALA A 239 17.99 -25.13 43.92
C ALA A 239 18.16 -24.68 42.43
N GLY A 240 18.67 -23.48 42.12
CA GLY A 240 19.97 -22.89 42.51
C GLY A 240 21.02 -23.33 41.47
N THR A 241 21.87 -22.53 40.83
CA THR A 241 22.65 -21.35 41.27
C THR A 241 23.41 -20.72 40.07
N ASP A 242 23.70 -19.42 40.18
CA ASP A 242 24.95 -18.68 39.89
C ASP A 242 25.76 -18.78 38.59
N GLY A 243 26.22 -17.58 38.18
CA GLY A 243 27.54 -17.30 37.61
C GLY A 243 27.55 -17.05 36.09
N GLY A 244 28.19 -16.03 35.52
CA GLY A 244 29.16 -15.07 36.03
C GLY A 244 29.75 -14.28 34.85
N ALA A 245 30.37 -13.16 35.20
CA ALA A 245 30.84 -12.04 34.40
C ALA A 245 32.02 -12.28 33.42
N SER A 246 32.36 -11.17 32.74
CA SER A 246 33.66 -10.79 32.12
C SER A 246 33.91 -11.30 30.69
N GLY A 247 34.55 -10.61 29.76
CA GLY A 247 35.32 -9.35 29.62
C GLY A 247 35.69 -9.31 28.11
N GLY A 248 36.02 -8.23 27.41
CA GLY A 248 36.96 -7.15 27.69
C GLY A 248 38.00 -7.13 26.55
N GLY A 249 38.21 -5.95 25.94
CA GLY A 249 39.37 -5.61 25.09
C GLY A 249 39.36 -6.14 23.64
N ASP A 250 40.05 -5.55 22.68
CA ASP A 250 40.89 -4.35 22.66
C ASP A 250 41.15 -3.95 21.20
N ALA A 251 41.67 -2.74 21.05
CA ALA A 251 41.90 -1.93 19.89
C ALA A 251 43.00 -2.41 18.91
N LEU A 252 43.17 -1.57 17.88
CA LEU A 252 44.36 -1.35 17.04
C LEU A 252 44.59 -2.30 15.86
N ARG A 253 44.50 -1.72 14.66
CA ARG A 253 45.66 -1.53 13.77
C ARG A 253 45.40 -0.42 12.76
N LEU A 254 46.07 0.70 13.00
CA LEU A 254 46.46 1.70 12.00
C LEU A 254 47.85 1.32 11.44
N ASP A 255 48.20 2.00 10.35
CA ASP A 255 49.49 2.04 9.63
C ASP A 255 49.61 0.99 8.52
N GLY A 256 49.97 1.28 7.27
CA GLY A 256 50.47 2.46 6.54
C GLY A 256 50.63 1.98 5.09
N SER A 257 51.18 2.64 4.08
CA SER A 257 51.82 3.94 3.84
C SER A 257 52.30 3.87 2.38
N ARG A 258 52.37 5.03 1.72
CA ARG A 258 53.15 5.35 0.48
C ARG A 258 52.66 4.80 -0.86
N ALA A 259 52.94 5.43 -2.01
CA ALA A 259 53.27 6.79 -2.44
C ALA A 259 53.67 6.70 -3.93
N HIS A 260 53.37 7.75 -4.70
CA HIS A 260 54.13 8.28 -5.84
C HIS A 260 54.10 7.62 -7.23
N GLY A 261 54.00 8.50 -8.24
CA GLY A 261 54.36 8.29 -9.65
C GLY A 261 53.26 8.78 -10.62
N SER A 262 53.09 10.07 -10.91
CA SER A 262 53.87 10.94 -11.81
C SER A 262 53.44 10.90 -13.29
N HIS A 263 53.00 12.08 -13.77
CA HIS A 263 53.37 12.74 -15.04
C HIS A 263 52.78 12.30 -16.39
N GLY A 264 52.48 13.32 -17.21
CA GLY A 264 52.04 13.32 -18.61
C GLY A 264 50.76 14.13 -18.78
N GLU A 265 50.76 15.47 -18.87
CA GLU A 265 51.08 16.29 -20.08
C GLU A 265 50.47 15.71 -21.37
N GLN A 266 49.86 16.44 -22.32
CA GLN A 266 49.44 17.82 -22.55
C GLN A 266 48.79 17.79 -23.97
N SER A 267 47.96 18.79 -24.30
CA SER A 267 47.70 19.30 -25.67
C SER A 267 46.75 18.53 -26.62
N GLU A 268 45.47 18.94 -26.62
CA GLU A 268 44.74 19.77 -27.64
C GLU A 268 45.04 19.64 -29.18
N PRO A 269 44.21 20.22 -30.08
CA PRO A 269 43.33 19.46 -31.00
C PRO A 269 43.58 19.71 -32.51
N ALA A 270 42.83 19.01 -33.36
CA ALA A 270 42.39 19.44 -34.70
C ALA A 270 41.12 18.68 -35.10
#